data_AF-A0A431IBD2-F1
#
_entry.id   AF-A0A431IBD2-F1
#
_cell.length_a   1.000
_cell.length_b   1.000
_cell.length_c   1.000
_cell.angle_alpha   90.00
_cell.angle_beta   90.00
_cell.angle_gamma   90.00
#
_symmetry.space_group_name_H-M   'P 1'
#
loop_
_entity.id
_entity.type
_entity.pdbx_description
1 polymer ?
#
loop_
_entity_poly.entity_id
_entity_poly.type
_entity_poly.pdbx_seq_one_letter_code
_entity_poly.pdbx_strand_id
1 'polypeptide(L)'
;MIAFKTFSQIDESQRPSGVPLQWPCEELSVSLDKIPYYELLGYSVVTDEQYAAHKATHQTAFDAWLAQQDAATVYYKIYDFVADKKKYDTTKPPIDLDFRCGLTLMLHRKSQVVKGECVKEEYFETCSVDQFGNLTYTNLIVSEHHTFTRDPLGFPVYRASHLKYYDKNGVASQPVKSWVKFYSSLEKIGEGKTRRANLVDNLQMPMVGLISIALNGTPNPTSQVILIGRNFLFDYKKEFDAFVDESNKEIISCLQNASNPRYMSASKYPWINSMTPYGVTIRQFLIGELSI
;
A
#
# COMPACT_ATOMS: atom_id res chain seq x y z
N MET A 1 -0.08 16.00 50.51
CA MET A 1 -0.05 17.40 50.04
C MET A 1 0.85 17.44 48.83
N ILE A 2 0.40 18.11 47.78
CA ILE A 2 1.15 18.32 46.55
C ILE A 2 1.48 19.80 46.45
N ALA A 3 2.77 20.11 46.26
CA ALA A 3 3.23 21.41 45.82
C ALA A 3 3.41 21.37 44.30
N PHE A 4 2.79 22.27 43.55
CA PHE A 4 2.93 22.32 42.10
C PHE A 4 3.09 23.74 41.56
N LYS A 5 3.72 23.84 40.39
CA LYS A 5 3.74 25.04 39.55
C LYS A 5 3.01 24.75 38.25
N THR A 6 2.36 25.77 37.71
CA THR A 6 1.71 25.74 36.41
C THR A 6 2.59 26.39 35.34
N PHE A 7 2.31 26.10 34.07
CA PHE A 7 3.02 26.74 32.96
C PHE A 7 2.93 28.28 32.97
N SER A 8 1.93 28.87 33.63
CA SER A 8 1.82 30.32 33.83
C SER A 8 2.93 30.92 34.69
N GLN A 9 3.55 30.10 35.55
CA GLN A 9 4.55 30.52 36.54
C GLN A 9 6.00 30.28 36.08
N ILE A 10 6.19 29.68 34.91
CA ILE A 10 7.51 29.55 34.28
C ILE A 10 7.73 30.65 33.24
N ASP A 11 9.00 30.96 33.00
CA ASP A 11 9.44 31.91 31.98
C ASP A 11 8.88 31.52 30.60
N GLU A 12 8.40 32.51 29.84
CA GLU A 12 7.83 32.31 28.51
C GLU A 12 8.84 31.67 27.55
N SER A 13 10.14 31.95 27.70
CA SER A 13 11.21 31.35 26.90
C SER A 13 11.38 29.84 27.12
N GLN A 14 10.89 29.32 28.25
CA GLN A 14 10.96 27.89 28.60
C GLN A 14 9.63 27.16 28.34
N ARG A 15 8.58 27.90 27.96
CA ARG A 15 7.23 27.36 27.78
C ARG A 15 7.05 26.79 26.36
N PRO A 16 6.54 25.56 26.21
CA PRO A 16 6.09 25.07 24.92
C PRO A 16 5.00 25.97 24.33
N SER A 17 5.10 26.27 23.03
CA SER A 17 4.14 27.14 22.34
C SER A 17 2.71 26.62 22.47
N GLY A 18 1.78 27.49 22.86
CA GLY A 18 0.35 27.20 22.96
C GLY A 18 -0.09 26.28 24.11
N VAL A 19 0.81 25.89 25.02
CA VAL A 19 0.45 25.02 26.16
C VAL A 19 -0.56 25.70 27.09
N PRO A 20 -1.57 24.99 27.62
CA PRO A 20 -2.49 25.56 28.60
C PRO A 20 -1.77 26.03 29.86
N LEU A 21 -1.87 27.32 30.16
CA LEU A 21 -1.10 27.98 31.21
C LEU A 21 -1.39 27.46 32.62
N GLN A 22 -2.57 26.90 32.85
CA GLN A 22 -2.99 26.36 34.16
C GLN A 22 -2.57 24.89 34.36
N TRP A 23 -2.00 24.25 33.35
CA TRP A 23 -1.54 22.87 33.47
C TRP A 23 -0.26 22.78 34.32
N PRO A 24 -0.14 21.81 35.23
CA PRO A 24 1.06 21.62 36.04
C PRO A 24 2.30 21.33 35.18
N CYS A 25 3.41 22.01 35.45
CA CYS A 25 4.71 21.77 34.83
C CYS A 25 5.74 21.17 35.80
N GLU A 26 5.54 21.34 37.10
CA GLU A 26 6.34 20.74 38.17
C GLU A 26 5.42 20.24 39.28
N GLU A 27 5.68 19.03 39.78
CA GLU A 27 4.86 18.37 40.82
C GLU A 27 5.80 17.78 41.89
N LEU A 28 5.58 18.10 43.16
CA LEU A 28 6.38 17.61 44.29
C LEU A 28 5.48 17.17 45.45
N SER A 29 5.72 15.98 46.00
CA SER A 29 5.08 15.54 47.25
C SER A 29 5.76 16.20 48.45
N VAL A 30 4.97 16.85 49.30
CA VAL A 30 5.50 17.66 50.42
C VAL A 30 4.85 17.28 51.76
N SER A 31 5.64 17.32 52.82
CA SER A 31 5.17 17.15 54.20
C SER A 31 4.59 18.45 54.76
N LEU A 32 3.71 18.36 55.75
CA LEU A 32 2.96 19.50 56.32
C LEU A 32 3.88 20.61 56.88
N ASP A 33 5.01 20.23 57.48
CA ASP A 33 6.01 21.14 58.05
C ASP A 33 6.72 21.99 56.98
N LYS A 34 6.71 21.57 55.72
CA LYS A 34 7.40 22.24 54.61
C LYS A 34 6.51 23.14 53.77
N ILE A 35 5.20 23.23 54.08
CA ILE A 35 4.26 24.06 53.32
C ILE A 35 4.75 25.52 53.20
N PRO A 36 5.13 26.22 54.29
CA PRO A 36 5.51 27.63 54.20
C PRO A 36 6.75 27.86 53.32
N TYR A 37 7.65 26.88 53.26
CA TYR A 37 8.85 26.95 52.43
C TYR A 37 8.50 26.88 50.93
N TYR A 38 7.63 25.96 50.53
CA TYR A 38 7.23 25.83 49.13
C TYR A 38 6.34 26.99 48.65
N GLU A 39 5.47 27.50 49.52
CA GLU A 39 4.69 28.72 49.23
C GLU A 39 5.60 29.93 49.00
N LEU A 40 6.68 30.09 49.78
CA LEU A 40 7.68 31.15 49.58
C LEU A 40 8.42 31.00 48.23
N LEU A 41 8.63 29.78 47.76
CA LEU A 41 9.20 29.48 46.43
C LEU A 41 8.19 29.63 45.28
N GLY A 42 6.97 30.09 45.58
CA GLY A 42 5.90 30.35 44.61
C GLY A 42 5.16 29.10 44.15
N TYR A 43 5.21 27.99 44.90
CA TYR A 43 4.38 26.82 44.62
C TYR A 43 2.98 26.99 45.21
N SER A 44 1.98 26.45 44.51
CA SER A 44 0.66 26.22 45.07
C SER A 44 0.69 24.89 45.84
N VAL A 45 0.38 24.92 47.14
CA VAL A 45 0.39 23.72 47.99
C VAL A 45 -1.04 23.35 48.38
N VAL A 46 -1.48 22.16 47.98
CA VAL A 46 -2.88 21.72 48.12
C VAL A 46 -2.96 20.27 48.62
N THR A 47 -4.14 19.84 49.05
CA THR A 47 -4.38 18.42 49.32
C THR A 47 -4.34 17.61 48.03
N ASP A 48 -4.14 16.30 48.13
CA ASP A 48 -4.07 15.42 46.97
C ASP A 48 -5.43 15.40 46.21
N GLU A 49 -6.55 15.53 46.94
CA GLU A 49 -7.91 15.65 46.39
C GLU A 49 -8.11 16.95 45.60
N GLN A 50 -7.66 18.08 46.16
CA GLN A 50 -7.71 19.38 45.50
C GLN A 50 -6.83 19.39 44.24
N TYR A 51 -5.67 18.74 44.30
CA TYR A 51 -4.78 18.60 43.15
C TYR A 51 -5.40 17.76 42.02
N ALA A 52 -6.03 16.63 42.37
CA ALA A 52 -6.74 15.80 41.40
C ALA A 52 -7.89 16.57 40.73
N ALA A 53 -8.65 17.36 41.51
CA ALA A 53 -9.71 18.22 40.98
C ALA A 53 -9.16 19.32 40.04
N HIS A 54 -8.01 19.92 40.37
CA HIS A 54 -7.32 20.87 39.51
C HIS A 54 -6.94 20.25 38.16
N LYS A 55 -6.26 19.09 38.17
CA LYS A 55 -5.90 18.38 36.92
C LYS A 55 -7.13 18.03 36.11
N ALA A 56 -8.16 17.47 36.73
CA ALA A 56 -9.39 17.10 36.03
C ALA A 56 -10.04 18.28 35.29
N THR A 57 -10.02 19.48 35.90
CA THR A 57 -10.59 20.71 35.30
C THR A 57 -9.80 21.18 34.06
N HIS A 58 -8.50 20.90 33.99
CA HIS A 58 -7.63 21.37 32.90
C HIS A 58 -7.19 20.27 31.93
N GLN A 59 -7.52 19.01 32.23
CA GLN A 59 -7.11 17.82 31.46
C GLN A 59 -7.57 17.93 30.01
N THR A 60 -8.83 18.28 29.77
CA THR A 60 -9.37 18.38 28.41
C THR A 60 -8.62 19.39 27.53
N ALA A 61 -8.22 20.53 28.09
CA ALA A 61 -7.46 21.54 27.35
C ALA A 61 -6.03 21.07 27.08
N PHE A 62 -5.40 20.40 28.05
CA PHE A 62 -4.07 19.82 27.88
C PHE A 62 -4.07 18.69 26.86
N ASP A 63 -5.04 17.79 26.91
CA ASP A 63 -5.21 16.70 25.95
C ASP A 63 -5.44 17.24 24.54
N ALA A 64 -6.23 18.31 24.39
CA ALA A 64 -6.44 18.96 23.10
C ALA A 64 -5.14 19.58 22.55
N TRP A 65 -4.35 20.26 23.40
CA TRP A 65 -3.04 20.78 23.00
C TRP A 65 -2.06 19.66 22.65
N LEU A 66 -1.99 18.62 23.47
CA LEU A 66 -1.11 17.48 23.25
C LEU A 66 -1.46 16.78 21.94
N ALA A 67 -2.76 16.56 21.67
CA ALA A 67 -3.22 16.01 20.40
C ALA A 67 -2.86 16.89 19.20
N GLN A 68 -2.87 18.22 19.36
CA GLN A 68 -2.43 19.15 18.31
C GLN A 68 -0.91 19.08 18.09
N GLN A 69 -0.11 19.03 19.16
CA GLN A 69 1.35 18.89 19.06
C GLN A 69 1.74 17.55 18.44
N ASP A 70 1.08 16.48 18.89
CA ASP A 70 1.24 15.16 18.33
C ASP A 70 0.89 15.22 16.87
N ALA A 71 -0.28 15.74 16.46
CA ALA A 71 -0.67 15.91 15.06
C ALA A 71 0.32 16.74 14.23
N ALA A 72 0.89 17.80 14.79
CA ALA A 72 1.90 18.65 14.13
C ALA A 72 3.26 17.96 13.94
N THR A 73 3.59 16.97 14.77
CA THR A 73 4.85 16.23 14.66
C THR A 73 4.82 15.30 13.46
N VAL A 74 5.32 15.74 12.31
CA VAL A 74 5.43 14.91 11.12
C VAL A 74 6.63 13.97 11.26
N TYR A 75 6.37 12.67 11.19
CA TYR A 75 7.42 11.66 11.11
C TYR A 75 7.04 10.55 10.11
N TYR A 76 8.05 9.88 9.56
CA TYR A 76 7.86 8.79 8.61
C TYR A 76 7.60 7.46 9.32
N LYS A 77 6.50 6.78 8.94
CA LYS A 77 6.04 5.54 9.60
C LYS A 77 7.07 4.42 9.61
N ILE A 78 7.95 4.40 8.61
CA ILE A 78 9.00 3.38 8.49
C ILE A 78 9.88 3.28 9.74
N TYR A 79 10.07 4.39 10.45
CA TYR A 79 10.90 4.41 11.65
C TYR A 79 10.32 3.66 12.84
N ASP A 80 9.01 3.39 12.85
CA ASP A 80 8.38 2.57 13.89
C ASP A 80 8.84 1.10 13.81
N PHE A 81 9.44 0.71 12.68
CA PHE A 81 9.98 -0.63 12.44
C PHE A 81 11.52 -0.66 12.44
N VAL A 82 12.20 0.39 12.91
CA VAL A 82 13.67 0.44 12.99
C VAL A 82 14.11 0.27 14.44
N ALA A 83 14.90 -0.77 14.72
CA ALA A 83 15.35 -1.11 16.08
C ALA A 83 16.05 0.07 16.78
N ASP A 84 16.91 0.79 16.05
CA ASP A 84 17.67 1.94 16.54
C ASP A 84 17.08 3.29 16.09
N LYS A 85 15.76 3.48 16.19
CA LYS A 85 15.05 4.70 15.76
C LYS A 85 15.72 6.02 16.22
N LYS A 86 16.32 6.02 17.42
CA LYS A 86 16.99 7.20 18.01
C LYS A 86 18.20 7.71 17.22
N LYS A 87 18.77 6.90 16.31
CA LYS A 87 19.91 7.30 15.46
C LYS A 87 19.49 8.11 14.23
N TYR A 88 18.18 8.28 14.00
CA TYR A 88 17.64 8.88 12.79
C TYR A 88 16.86 10.16 13.08
N ASP A 89 16.93 11.10 12.15
CA ASP A 89 15.99 12.22 12.08
C ASP A 89 14.66 11.72 11.49
N THR A 90 13.68 11.44 12.36
CA THR A 90 12.43 10.79 11.93
C THR A 90 11.52 11.71 11.11
N THR A 91 11.83 13.01 11.04
CA THR A 91 11.08 14.01 10.28
C THR A 91 11.44 14.02 8.79
N LYS A 92 12.50 13.30 8.40
CA LYS A 92 12.95 13.17 7.01
C LYS A 92 12.82 11.73 6.56
N PRO A 93 12.55 11.48 5.27
CA PRO A 93 12.51 10.11 4.80
C PRO A 93 13.92 9.51 4.76
N PRO A 94 14.08 8.21 5.07
CA PRO A 94 15.40 7.60 5.05
C PRO A 94 15.89 7.35 3.62
N ILE A 95 17.16 7.66 3.36
CA ILE A 95 17.80 7.45 2.05
C ILE A 95 18.47 6.06 1.98
N ASP A 96 19.14 5.67 3.07
CA ASP A 96 20.01 4.50 3.13
C ASP A 96 19.41 3.32 3.90
N LEU A 97 18.13 3.39 4.27
CA LEU A 97 17.44 2.30 4.96
C LEU A 97 16.99 1.23 3.96
N ASP A 98 17.56 0.04 4.06
CA ASP A 98 17.02 -1.14 3.40
C ASP A 98 15.80 -1.65 4.16
N PHE A 99 14.61 -1.22 3.73
CA PHE A 99 13.35 -1.61 4.35
C PHE A 99 12.94 -3.07 4.07
N ARG A 100 13.67 -3.78 3.22
CA ARG A 100 13.38 -5.20 2.90
C ARG A 100 14.03 -6.15 3.90
N CYS A 101 15.16 -5.77 4.48
CA CYS A 101 15.89 -6.62 5.43
C CYS A 101 16.25 -5.95 6.77
N GLY A 102 16.19 -4.63 6.86
CA GLY A 102 16.65 -3.86 8.02
C GLY A 102 15.57 -3.50 9.04
N LEU A 103 14.36 -4.05 8.92
CA LEU A 103 13.23 -3.74 9.81
C LEU A 103 13.03 -4.81 10.88
N THR A 104 12.49 -4.40 12.03
CA THR A 104 12.05 -5.30 13.10
C THR A 104 10.83 -6.13 12.72
N LEU A 105 10.05 -5.64 11.75
CA LEU A 105 8.87 -6.30 11.19
C LEU A 105 8.96 -6.32 9.66
N MET A 106 8.70 -7.48 9.07
CA MET A 106 8.61 -7.61 7.61
C MET A 106 7.28 -7.03 7.11
N LEU A 107 7.34 -6.08 6.19
CA LEU A 107 6.15 -5.45 5.60
C LEU A 107 5.44 -6.39 4.60
N HIS A 108 4.12 -6.30 4.54
CA HIS A 108 3.30 -7.04 3.59
C HIS A 108 3.28 -6.36 2.23
N ARG A 109 3.72 -7.08 1.20
CA ARG A 109 3.79 -6.58 -0.17
C ARG A 109 2.45 -6.75 -0.90
N LYS A 110 2.06 -5.70 -1.63
CA LYS A 110 0.97 -5.70 -2.62
C LYS A 110 1.54 -5.19 -3.95
N SER A 111 1.44 -6.01 -4.99
CA SER A 111 1.92 -5.66 -6.32
C SER A 111 0.74 -5.21 -7.20
N GLN A 112 0.91 -4.10 -7.90
CA GLN A 112 -0.01 -3.64 -8.94
C GLN A 112 0.57 -4.00 -10.30
N VAL A 113 -0.12 -4.91 -10.98
CA VAL A 113 0.27 -5.37 -12.32
C VAL A 113 -0.66 -4.75 -13.36
N VAL A 114 -0.08 -4.13 -14.39
CA VAL A 114 -0.81 -3.53 -15.52
C VAL A 114 -0.24 -4.12 -16.80
N LYS A 115 -1.08 -4.76 -17.61
CA LYS A 115 -0.67 -5.45 -18.85
C LYS A 115 0.55 -6.37 -18.66
N GLY A 116 0.54 -7.13 -17.57
CA GLY A 116 1.59 -8.07 -17.18
C GLY A 116 2.83 -7.46 -16.50
N GLU A 117 2.96 -6.13 -16.46
CA GLU A 117 4.09 -5.44 -15.81
C GLU A 117 3.77 -5.05 -14.37
N CYS A 118 4.67 -5.34 -13.43
CA CYS A 118 4.56 -4.80 -12.07
C CYS A 118 4.95 -3.31 -12.09
N VAL A 119 3.96 -2.41 -12.09
CA VAL A 119 4.15 -0.96 -12.19
C VAL A 119 4.24 -0.28 -10.83
N LYS A 120 3.77 -0.94 -9.78
CA LYS A 120 3.83 -0.44 -8.41
C LYS A 120 3.95 -1.58 -7.42
N GLU A 121 4.82 -1.43 -6.43
CA GLU A 121 4.83 -2.26 -5.24
C GLU A 121 4.52 -1.38 -4.03
N GLU A 122 3.56 -1.80 -3.22
CA GLU A 122 3.17 -1.16 -1.99
C GLU A 122 3.49 -2.08 -0.81
N TYR A 123 4.02 -1.50 0.27
CA TYR A 123 4.45 -2.23 1.45
C TYR A 123 3.68 -1.71 2.67
N PHE A 124 2.90 -2.59 3.27
CA PHE A 124 1.96 -2.31 4.35
C PHE A 124 2.42 -2.93 5.66
N GLU A 125 2.08 -2.31 6.79
CA GLU A 125 2.34 -2.89 8.11
C GLU A 125 1.52 -4.15 8.34
N THR A 126 0.25 -4.15 7.94
CA THR A 126 -0.68 -5.25 8.23
C THR A 126 -1.38 -5.75 6.98
N CYS A 127 -1.65 -7.06 6.97
CA CYS A 127 -2.48 -7.73 5.98
C CYS A 127 -3.38 -8.72 6.72
N SER A 128 -4.70 -8.62 6.51
CA SER A 128 -5.67 -9.60 7.01
C SER A 128 -6.35 -10.31 5.85
N VAL A 129 -6.84 -11.51 6.11
CA VAL A 129 -7.57 -12.34 5.14
C VAL A 129 -8.97 -12.56 5.67
N ASP A 130 -9.98 -12.28 4.85
CA ASP A 130 -11.37 -12.58 5.22
C ASP A 130 -11.70 -14.08 5.00
N GLN A 131 -12.92 -14.47 5.37
CA GLN A 131 -13.40 -15.86 5.20
C GLN A 131 -13.49 -16.32 3.74
N PHE A 132 -13.41 -15.40 2.77
CA PHE A 132 -13.46 -15.67 1.34
C PHE A 132 -12.06 -15.63 0.69
N GLY A 133 -11.00 -15.40 1.47
CA GLY A 133 -9.63 -15.32 0.97
C GLY A 133 -9.23 -13.94 0.45
N ASN A 134 -10.05 -12.90 0.62
CA ASN A 134 -9.70 -11.55 0.19
C ASN A 134 -8.69 -10.91 1.15
N LEU A 135 -7.63 -10.34 0.58
CA LEU A 135 -6.58 -9.65 1.33
C LEU A 135 -6.94 -8.18 1.56
N THR A 136 -6.95 -7.76 2.82
CA THR A 136 -7.09 -6.35 3.22
C THR A 136 -5.77 -5.85 3.77
N TYR A 137 -5.18 -4.90 3.06
CA TYR A 137 -3.92 -4.27 3.44
C TYR A 137 -4.20 -2.95 4.15
N THR A 138 -3.57 -2.70 5.30
CA THR A 138 -3.73 -1.44 6.03
C THR A 138 -2.40 -0.86 6.49
N ASN A 139 -2.40 0.46 6.66
CA ASN A 139 -1.22 1.26 6.98
C ASN A 139 -0.07 1.13 5.96
N LEU A 140 -0.18 1.88 4.84
CA LEU A 140 0.87 1.97 3.83
C LEU A 140 2.10 2.69 4.38
N ILE A 141 3.26 2.05 4.27
CA ILE A 141 4.55 2.54 4.81
C ILE A 141 5.46 3.04 3.69
N VAL A 142 5.57 2.25 2.62
CA VAL A 142 6.48 2.49 1.49
C VAL A 142 5.80 2.13 0.19
N SER A 143 6.08 2.87 -0.89
CA SER A 143 5.71 2.48 -2.24
C SER A 143 6.87 2.66 -3.21
N GLU A 144 7.08 1.65 -4.04
CA GLU A 144 7.94 1.71 -5.22
C GLU A 144 7.09 1.84 -6.48
N HIS A 145 7.42 2.81 -7.32
CA HIS A 145 6.80 2.99 -8.63
C HIS A 145 7.79 2.65 -9.72
N HIS A 146 7.32 1.93 -10.75
CA HIS A 146 8.13 1.51 -11.87
C HIS A 146 7.59 2.06 -13.18
N THR A 147 8.47 2.55 -14.03
CA THR A 147 8.16 2.93 -15.40
C THR A 147 9.11 2.21 -16.34
N PHE A 148 8.53 1.48 -17.29
CA PHE A 148 9.28 0.71 -18.27
C PHE A 148 9.34 1.46 -19.58
N THR A 149 10.55 1.55 -20.15
CA THR A 149 10.74 2.01 -21.53
C THR A 149 11.02 0.81 -22.40
N ARG A 150 10.33 0.70 -23.53
CA ARG A 150 10.40 -0.45 -24.44
C ARG A 150 10.93 -0.06 -25.80
N ASP A 151 11.51 -1.03 -26.49
CA ASP A 151 11.88 -0.90 -27.89
C ASP A 151 10.66 -1.12 -28.82
N PRO A 152 10.78 -0.89 -30.14
CA PRO A 152 9.67 -1.10 -31.09
C PRO A 152 9.15 -2.54 -31.16
N LEU A 153 9.94 -3.53 -30.72
CA LEU A 153 9.52 -4.93 -30.64
C LEU A 153 8.83 -5.25 -29.32
N GLY A 154 8.73 -4.26 -28.42
CA GLY A 154 8.07 -4.38 -27.14
C GLY A 154 8.94 -5.01 -26.06
N PHE A 155 10.27 -5.13 -26.21
CA PHE A 155 11.15 -5.59 -25.13
C PHE A 155 11.54 -4.43 -24.19
N PRO A 156 11.68 -4.68 -22.86
CA PRO A 156 12.06 -3.62 -21.93
C PRO A 156 13.52 -3.21 -22.16
N VAL A 157 13.78 -1.94 -22.40
CA VAL A 157 15.14 -1.38 -22.53
C VAL A 157 15.69 -1.04 -21.15
N TYR A 158 14.89 -0.33 -20.34
CA TYR A 158 15.20 -0.03 -18.96
C TYR A 158 13.93 0.16 -18.13
N ARG A 159 14.09 0.05 -16.80
CA ARG A 159 13.08 0.36 -15.79
C ARG A 159 13.59 1.48 -14.90
N ALA A 160 12.85 2.59 -14.86
CA ALA A 160 13.03 3.63 -13.85
C ALA A 160 12.18 3.29 -12.62
N SER A 161 12.80 3.30 -11.44
CA SER A 161 12.15 3.05 -10.17
C SER A 161 12.23 4.26 -9.26
N HIS A 162 11.13 4.56 -8.56
CA HIS A 162 11.04 5.66 -7.61
C HIS A 162 10.46 5.18 -6.28
N LEU A 163 11.19 5.40 -5.19
CA LEU A 163 10.80 5.03 -3.84
C LEU A 163 10.22 6.22 -3.09
N LYS A 164 9.06 6.01 -2.45
CA LYS A 164 8.40 6.98 -1.58
C LYS A 164 8.08 6.35 -0.24
N TYR A 165 8.33 7.10 0.83
CA TYR A 165 7.91 6.79 2.19
C TYR A 165 6.68 7.62 2.55
N TYR A 166 5.82 7.07 3.41
CA TYR A 166 4.62 7.73 3.89
C TYR A 166 4.81 8.20 5.33
N ASP A 167 4.40 9.44 5.59
CA ASP A 167 4.34 9.97 6.95
C ASP A 167 3.17 9.35 7.73
N LYS A 168 3.12 9.61 9.04
CA LYS A 168 2.03 9.14 9.92
C LYS A 168 0.63 9.54 9.43
N ASN A 169 0.51 10.65 8.68
CA ASN A 169 -0.74 11.17 8.16
C ASN A 169 -1.11 10.53 6.80
N GLY A 170 -0.26 9.64 6.27
CA GLY A 170 -0.46 9.01 4.97
C GLY A 170 -0.04 9.87 3.78
N VAL A 171 0.68 10.96 4.01
CA VAL A 171 1.21 11.82 2.95
C VAL A 171 2.51 11.20 2.43
N ALA A 172 2.59 11.03 1.11
CA ALA A 172 3.78 10.52 0.46
C ALA A 172 4.87 11.60 0.39
N SER A 173 6.11 11.20 0.69
CA SER A 173 7.30 11.99 0.36
C SER A 173 7.47 12.20 -1.15
N GLN A 174 8.26 13.22 -1.50
CA GLN A 174 8.89 13.26 -2.83
C GLN A 174 9.74 12.01 -3.05
N PRO A 175 9.98 11.57 -4.30
CA PRO A 175 10.84 10.42 -4.58
C PRO A 175 12.20 10.57 -3.89
N VAL A 176 12.46 9.70 -2.91
CA VAL A 176 13.61 9.78 -2.02
C VAL A 176 14.82 9.09 -2.63
N LYS A 177 14.55 7.97 -3.31
CA LYS A 177 15.54 7.20 -4.04
C LYS A 177 14.99 6.89 -5.41
N SER A 178 15.77 7.21 -6.43
CA SER A 178 15.48 6.87 -7.82
C SER A 178 16.63 6.09 -8.41
N TRP A 179 16.34 5.00 -9.10
CA TRP A 179 17.35 4.20 -9.77
C TRP A 179 16.82 3.69 -11.10
N VAL A 180 17.75 3.41 -12.02
CA VAL A 180 17.44 2.87 -13.32
C VAL A 180 18.11 1.52 -13.45
N LYS A 181 17.34 0.49 -13.81
CA LYS A 181 17.87 -0.81 -14.21
C LYS A 181 17.85 -0.86 -15.74
N PHE A 182 19.03 -1.02 -16.35
CA PHE A 182 19.14 -1.38 -17.76
C PHE A 182 19.10 -2.89 -17.91
N TYR A 183 18.42 -3.37 -18.96
CA TYR A 183 18.27 -4.80 -19.22
C TYR A 183 19.26 -5.25 -20.30
N SER A 184 20.08 -6.25 -19.96
CA SER A 184 20.86 -7.01 -20.95
C SER A 184 19.94 -7.83 -21.85
N SER A 185 20.42 -8.26 -23.03
CA SER A 185 19.59 -9.00 -24.00
C SER A 185 18.91 -10.24 -23.41
N LEU A 186 19.58 -10.99 -22.52
CA LEU A 186 18.98 -12.14 -21.85
C LEU A 186 17.90 -11.73 -20.83
N GLU A 187 18.14 -10.68 -20.05
CA GLU A 187 17.13 -10.18 -19.11
C GLU A 187 15.91 -9.62 -19.83
N LYS A 188 16.08 -9.00 -21.01
CA LYS A 188 14.95 -8.54 -21.84
C LYS A 188 14.01 -9.68 -22.21
N ILE A 189 14.58 -10.83 -22.59
CA ILE A 189 13.81 -12.03 -22.93
C ILE A 189 13.10 -12.55 -21.67
N GLY A 190 13.83 -12.67 -20.55
CA GLY A 190 13.27 -13.12 -19.27
C GLY A 190 12.09 -12.27 -18.80
N GLU A 191 12.25 -10.94 -18.77
CA GLU A 191 11.19 -10.00 -18.41
C GLU A 191 10.01 -10.06 -19.38
N GLY A 192 10.27 -10.25 -20.68
CA GLY A 192 9.23 -10.47 -21.68
C GLY A 192 8.38 -11.70 -21.38
N LYS A 193 9.02 -12.81 -21.00
CA LYS A 193 8.33 -14.04 -20.58
C LYS A 193 7.51 -13.80 -19.31
N THR A 194 8.12 -13.21 -18.27
CA THR A 194 7.44 -12.90 -17.01
C THR A 194 6.22 -12.01 -17.23
N ARG A 195 6.33 -10.96 -18.07
CA ARG A 195 5.20 -10.10 -18.43
C ARG A 195 4.07 -10.88 -19.07
N ARG A 196 4.37 -11.72 -20.06
CA ARG A 196 3.35 -12.50 -20.77
C ARG A 196 2.70 -13.55 -19.86
N ALA A 197 3.47 -14.20 -19.00
CA ALA A 197 2.95 -15.11 -17.98
C ALA A 197 1.98 -14.39 -17.04
N ASN A 198 2.41 -13.28 -16.45
CA ASN A 198 1.57 -12.44 -15.59
C ASN A 198 0.31 -11.95 -16.31
N LEU A 199 0.40 -11.62 -17.60
CA LEU A 199 -0.76 -11.20 -18.39
C LEU A 199 -1.77 -12.35 -18.50
N VAL A 200 -1.33 -13.56 -18.89
CA VAL A 200 -2.19 -14.73 -18.98
C VAL A 200 -2.83 -15.07 -17.63
N ASP A 201 -2.05 -15.05 -16.55
CA ASP A 201 -2.54 -15.34 -15.20
C ASP A 201 -3.57 -14.32 -14.72
N ASN A 202 -3.30 -13.02 -14.93
CA ASN A 202 -4.23 -11.95 -14.55
C ASN A 202 -5.52 -11.95 -15.38
N LEU A 203 -5.53 -12.57 -16.57
CA LEU A 203 -6.73 -12.69 -17.40
C LEU A 203 -7.68 -13.79 -16.94
N GLN A 204 -7.21 -14.80 -16.21
CA GLN A 204 -8.01 -15.98 -15.87
C GLN A 204 -9.29 -15.63 -15.10
N MET A 205 -9.17 -14.86 -14.01
CA MET A 205 -10.31 -14.51 -13.17
C MET A 205 -11.30 -13.53 -13.83
N PRO A 206 -10.85 -12.42 -14.46
CA PRO A 206 -11.74 -11.58 -15.26
C PRO A 206 -12.47 -12.36 -16.34
N MET A 207 -11.79 -13.26 -17.04
CA MET A 207 -12.41 -14.10 -18.06
C MET A 207 -13.47 -15.03 -17.51
N VAL A 208 -13.21 -15.69 -16.39
CA VAL A 208 -14.21 -16.52 -15.69
C VAL A 208 -15.43 -15.69 -15.29
N GLY A 209 -15.24 -14.45 -14.82
CA GLY A 209 -16.33 -13.52 -14.53
C GLY A 209 -17.14 -13.13 -15.78
N LEU A 210 -16.47 -12.82 -16.90
CA LEU A 210 -17.12 -12.50 -18.16
C LEU A 210 -17.91 -13.68 -18.73
N ILE A 211 -17.37 -14.91 -18.66
CA ILE A 211 -18.08 -16.13 -19.04
C ILE A 211 -19.32 -16.31 -18.14
N SER A 212 -19.19 -16.05 -16.83
CA SER A 212 -20.31 -16.14 -15.89
C SER A 212 -21.44 -15.18 -16.26
N ILE A 213 -21.11 -13.93 -16.62
CA ILE A 213 -22.10 -12.95 -17.07
C ILE A 213 -22.76 -13.43 -18.37
N ALA A 214 -21.97 -13.91 -19.32
CA ALA A 214 -22.46 -14.37 -20.61
C ALA A 214 -23.40 -15.58 -20.53
N LEU A 215 -23.14 -16.51 -19.59
CA LEU A 215 -23.93 -17.74 -19.46
C LEU A 215 -25.07 -17.63 -18.46
N ASN A 216 -24.86 -16.90 -17.35
CA ASN A 216 -25.76 -16.90 -16.19
C ASN A 216 -26.28 -15.51 -15.82
N GLY A 217 -25.84 -14.44 -16.49
CA GLY A 217 -26.24 -13.06 -16.18
C GLY A 217 -25.66 -12.49 -14.87
N THR A 218 -24.70 -13.16 -14.25
CA THR A 218 -24.10 -12.77 -12.96
C THR A 218 -22.57 -12.82 -13.01
N PRO A 219 -21.84 -11.88 -12.39
CA PRO A 219 -20.39 -11.90 -12.32
C PRO A 219 -19.84 -12.99 -11.39
N ASN A 220 -20.67 -13.59 -10.54
CA ASN A 220 -20.25 -14.62 -9.59
C ASN A 220 -20.17 -15.99 -10.28
N PRO A 221 -18.97 -16.54 -10.53
CA PRO A 221 -18.83 -17.77 -11.29
C PRO A 221 -19.30 -18.98 -10.49
N THR A 222 -20.09 -19.83 -11.14
CA THR A 222 -20.44 -21.16 -10.61
C THR A 222 -19.32 -22.16 -10.89
N SER A 223 -19.31 -23.30 -10.20
CA SER A 223 -18.36 -24.39 -10.48
C SER A 223 -18.38 -24.83 -11.95
N GLN A 224 -19.54 -24.79 -12.61
CA GLN A 224 -19.65 -25.11 -14.04
C GLN A 224 -18.96 -24.07 -14.92
N VAL A 225 -19.10 -22.77 -14.62
CA VAL A 225 -18.41 -21.70 -15.35
C VAL A 225 -16.89 -21.85 -15.22
N ILE A 226 -16.41 -22.19 -14.03
CA ILE A 226 -14.97 -22.45 -13.79
C ILE A 226 -14.48 -23.62 -14.65
N LEU A 227 -15.26 -24.70 -14.77
CA LEU A 227 -14.92 -25.84 -15.64
C LEU A 227 -14.87 -25.45 -17.12
N ILE A 228 -15.81 -24.61 -17.59
CA ILE A 228 -15.80 -24.09 -18.96
C ILE A 228 -14.53 -23.27 -19.22
N GLY A 229 -14.17 -22.39 -18.30
CA GLY A 229 -12.93 -21.61 -18.38
C GLY A 229 -11.67 -22.49 -18.41
N ARG A 230 -11.63 -23.55 -17.58
CA ARG A 230 -10.53 -24.52 -17.57
C ARG A 230 -10.42 -25.30 -18.88
N ASN A 231 -11.55 -25.75 -19.45
CA ASN A 231 -11.57 -26.44 -20.74
C ASN A 231 -11.05 -25.54 -21.86
N PHE A 232 -11.42 -24.25 -21.85
CA PHE A 232 -10.88 -23.27 -22.77
C PHE A 232 -9.36 -23.14 -22.64
N LEU A 233 -8.82 -22.96 -21.43
CA LEU A 233 -7.37 -22.90 -21.21
C LEU A 233 -6.65 -24.19 -21.64
N PHE A 234 -7.27 -25.35 -21.42
CA PHE A 234 -6.70 -26.64 -21.83
C PHE A 234 -6.65 -26.78 -23.36
N ASP A 235 -7.75 -26.44 -24.04
CA ASP A 235 -7.85 -26.52 -25.50
C ASP A 235 -6.83 -25.63 -26.22
N TYR A 236 -6.46 -24.49 -25.61
CA TYR A 236 -5.50 -23.51 -26.15
C TYR A 236 -4.16 -23.49 -25.41
N LYS A 237 -3.87 -24.52 -24.60
CA LYS A 237 -2.67 -24.53 -23.75
C LYS A 237 -1.40 -24.30 -24.58
N LYS A 238 -1.29 -24.96 -25.72
CA LYS A 238 -0.13 -24.85 -26.60
C LYS A 238 0.08 -23.41 -27.08
N GLU A 239 -0.98 -22.75 -27.49
CA GLU A 239 -0.94 -21.38 -28.01
C GLU A 239 -0.64 -20.36 -26.90
N PHE A 240 -1.16 -20.56 -25.69
CA PHE A 240 -0.79 -19.74 -24.52
C PHE A 240 0.65 -19.97 -24.09
N ASP A 241 1.12 -21.22 -24.04
CA ASP A 241 2.51 -21.55 -23.71
C ASP A 241 3.46 -20.93 -24.75
N ALA A 242 3.16 -21.06 -26.04
CA ALA A 242 3.95 -20.44 -27.12
C ALA A 242 3.91 -18.91 -27.08
N PHE A 243 2.77 -18.31 -26.71
CA PHE A 243 2.70 -16.87 -26.46
C PHE A 243 3.65 -16.46 -25.34
N VAL A 244 3.62 -17.15 -24.19
CA VAL A 244 4.49 -16.84 -23.04
C VAL A 244 5.96 -17.04 -23.39
N ASP A 245 6.33 -18.21 -23.91
CA ASP A 245 7.72 -18.62 -24.07
C ASP A 245 8.40 -18.09 -25.32
N GLU A 246 7.69 -18.01 -26.43
CA GLU A 246 8.25 -17.71 -27.75
C GLU A 246 7.83 -16.32 -28.25
N SER A 247 6.98 -15.60 -27.51
CA SER A 247 6.33 -14.37 -27.98
C SER A 247 5.50 -14.60 -29.24
N ASN A 248 5.03 -15.83 -29.46
CA ASN A 248 4.23 -16.20 -30.62
C ASN A 248 2.80 -15.66 -30.48
N LYS A 249 2.38 -14.80 -31.41
CA LYS A 249 1.05 -14.17 -31.41
C LYS A 249 -0.02 -15.02 -32.08
N GLU A 250 0.22 -16.31 -32.35
CA GLU A 250 -0.75 -17.21 -32.97
C GLU A 250 -2.08 -17.24 -32.21
N ILE A 251 -2.09 -17.19 -30.87
CA ILE A 251 -3.32 -17.10 -30.07
C ILE A 251 -4.20 -15.90 -30.47
N ILE A 252 -3.61 -14.77 -30.85
CA ILE A 252 -4.34 -13.59 -31.32
C ILE A 252 -4.95 -13.87 -32.69
N SER A 253 -4.19 -14.49 -33.60
CA SER A 253 -4.69 -14.93 -34.91
C SER A 253 -5.84 -15.94 -34.77
N CYS A 254 -5.75 -16.86 -33.80
CA CYS A 254 -6.81 -17.81 -33.45
C CYS A 254 -8.08 -17.08 -32.98
N LEU A 255 -7.93 -16.04 -32.17
CA LEU A 255 -9.03 -15.20 -31.70
C LEU A 255 -9.66 -14.39 -32.83
N GLN A 256 -8.86 -13.88 -33.78
CA GLN A 256 -9.32 -13.05 -34.89
C GLN A 256 -10.04 -13.84 -35.97
N ASN A 257 -9.57 -15.07 -36.27
CA ASN A 257 -10.14 -15.88 -37.34
C ASN A 257 -11.34 -16.72 -36.87
N ALA A 258 -12.52 -16.09 -36.87
CA ALA A 258 -13.79 -16.74 -36.49
C ALA A 258 -14.20 -17.93 -37.39
N SER A 259 -13.59 -18.07 -38.56
CA SER A 259 -13.90 -19.10 -39.56
C SER A 259 -12.94 -20.29 -39.51
N ASN A 260 -11.91 -20.26 -38.66
CA ASN A 260 -10.96 -21.36 -38.58
C ASN A 260 -11.60 -22.56 -37.84
N PRO A 261 -11.70 -23.74 -38.46
CA PRO A 261 -12.36 -24.91 -37.87
C PRO A 261 -11.67 -25.41 -36.58
N ARG A 262 -10.40 -25.04 -36.35
CA ARG A 262 -9.64 -25.34 -35.14
C ARG A 262 -9.80 -24.28 -34.05
N TYR A 263 -10.17 -23.04 -34.39
CA TYR A 263 -10.03 -21.90 -33.50
C TYR A 263 -11.37 -21.20 -33.21
N MET A 264 -11.74 -21.20 -31.93
CA MET A 264 -12.74 -20.36 -31.28
C MET A 264 -14.00 -20.08 -32.09
N SER A 265 -14.59 -21.14 -32.66
CA SER A 265 -15.92 -21.05 -33.26
C SER A 265 -16.95 -20.78 -32.18
N ALA A 266 -17.96 -19.96 -32.50
CA ALA A 266 -19.11 -19.75 -31.61
C ALA A 266 -19.88 -21.06 -31.34
N SER A 267 -19.72 -22.08 -32.19
CA SER A 267 -20.28 -23.41 -31.95
C SER A 267 -19.57 -24.16 -30.82
N LYS A 268 -18.25 -23.98 -30.63
CA LYS A 268 -17.49 -24.62 -29.53
C LYS A 268 -17.56 -23.81 -28.24
N TYR A 269 -17.49 -22.48 -28.33
CA TYR A 269 -17.59 -21.57 -27.19
C TYR A 269 -18.68 -20.52 -27.42
N PRO A 270 -19.95 -20.81 -27.10
CA PRO A 270 -21.07 -19.89 -27.37
C PRO A 270 -20.92 -18.52 -26.71
N TRP A 271 -20.23 -18.48 -25.56
CA TRP A 271 -19.99 -17.25 -24.80
C TRP A 271 -18.97 -16.30 -25.44
N ILE A 272 -18.14 -16.76 -26.38
CA ILE A 272 -16.96 -15.98 -26.83
C ILE A 272 -17.31 -14.66 -27.52
N ASN A 273 -18.48 -14.60 -28.17
CA ASN A 273 -18.97 -13.40 -28.85
C ASN A 273 -19.99 -12.64 -28.03
N SER A 274 -20.25 -13.03 -26.78
CA SER A 274 -21.15 -12.29 -25.88
C SER A 274 -20.57 -10.93 -25.52
N MET A 275 -21.45 -9.95 -25.36
CA MET A 275 -21.07 -8.59 -24.97
C MET A 275 -20.65 -8.54 -23.50
N THR A 276 -19.54 -7.86 -23.24
CA THR A 276 -19.06 -7.53 -21.89
C THR A 276 -19.75 -6.27 -21.37
N PRO A 277 -19.68 -6.00 -20.05
CA PRO A 277 -20.10 -4.71 -19.49
C PRO A 277 -19.36 -3.49 -20.07
N TYR A 278 -18.24 -3.71 -20.76
CA TYR A 278 -17.41 -2.66 -21.36
C TYR A 278 -17.80 -2.29 -22.79
N GLY A 279 -18.85 -2.89 -23.36
CA GLY A 279 -19.30 -2.58 -24.72
C GLY A 279 -18.46 -3.22 -25.83
N VAL A 280 -17.63 -4.21 -25.50
CA VAL A 280 -16.91 -5.07 -26.47
C VAL A 280 -17.27 -6.54 -26.25
N THR A 281 -17.08 -7.40 -27.24
CA THR A 281 -17.25 -8.85 -27.06
C THR A 281 -16.12 -9.44 -26.22
N ILE A 282 -16.36 -10.60 -25.59
CA ILE A 282 -15.31 -11.31 -24.84
C ILE A 282 -14.09 -11.62 -25.74
N ARG A 283 -14.32 -11.97 -27.01
CA ARG A 283 -13.27 -12.12 -28.04
C ARG A 283 -12.44 -10.84 -28.20
N GLN A 284 -13.10 -9.70 -28.40
CA GLN A 284 -12.42 -8.42 -28.57
C GLN A 284 -11.65 -8.01 -27.32
N PHE A 285 -12.20 -8.28 -26.13
CA PHE A 285 -11.50 -8.09 -24.87
C PHE A 285 -10.21 -8.91 -24.80
N LEU A 286 -10.26 -10.21 -25.08
CA LEU A 286 -9.06 -11.08 -25.11
C LEU A 286 -8.01 -10.59 -26.11
N ILE A 287 -8.43 -10.20 -27.32
CA ILE A 287 -7.52 -9.64 -28.33
C ILE A 287 -6.86 -8.36 -27.80
N GLY A 288 -7.64 -7.45 -27.22
CA GLY A 288 -7.15 -6.19 -26.67
C GLY A 288 -6.13 -6.38 -25.56
N GLU A 289 -6.39 -7.33 -24.66
CA GLU A 289 -5.49 -7.63 -23.54
C GLU A 289 -4.20 -8.33 -24.00
N LEU A 290 -4.29 -9.27 -24.96
CA LEU A 290 -3.13 -10.01 -25.47
C LEU A 290 -2.28 -9.23 -26.49
N SER A 291 -2.77 -8.09 -26.99
CA SER A 291 -2.08 -7.24 -27.98
C SER A 291 -1.01 -6.34 -27.36
N ILE A 292 -0.03 -6.96 -26.70
CA ILE A 292 1.10 -6.29 -26.03
C ILE A 292 2.43 -6.29 -26.80
#